data_AF-A0A9D4NNY7-F1
#
_entry.id   AF-A0A9D4NNY7-F1
#
_cell.length_a   1.000
_cell.length_b   1.000
_cell.length_c   1.000
_cell.angle_alpha   90.00
_cell.angle_beta   90.00
_cell.angle_gamma   90.00
#
_symmetry.space_group_name_H-M   'P 1'
#
loop_
_entity.id
_entity.type
_entity.pdbx_description
1 polymer ?
#
loop_
_entity_poly.entity_id
_entity_poly.type
_entity_poly.pdbx_seq_one_letter_code
_entity_poly.pdbx_strand_id
1 'polypeptide(L)'
;MHYLLAFFIEQRAEEFTRKLQLLQLKSFPCDLTVAGLKQLVSNDLESSRTSLVLHRKSPHCTFPAGKVLCSISNDKVFLLDVIRALGVNQTVFNVTETSLSHLNYVKSLTFNGDISPNYGELRSILIK
;
A
#
# COMPACT_ATOMS: atom_id res chain seq x y z
N MET A 1 14.53 -0.55 10.61
CA MET A 1 14.18 -1.96 10.36
C MET A 1 12.71 -2.14 10.71
N HIS A 2 11.91 -2.77 9.86
CA HIS A 2 10.55 -3.21 10.22
C HIS A 2 10.64 -4.69 10.58
N TYR A 3 10.22 -5.04 11.78
CA TYR A 3 10.28 -6.41 12.29
C TYR A 3 8.94 -7.11 12.09
N LEU A 4 8.97 -8.44 11.99
CA LEU A 4 7.74 -9.22 11.99
C LEU A 4 7.05 -9.10 13.35
N LEU A 5 5.75 -8.81 13.33
CA LEU A 5 4.91 -8.84 14.52
C LEU A 5 4.48 -10.29 14.76
N ALA A 6 4.79 -10.80 15.95
CA ALA A 6 4.33 -12.11 16.40
C ALA A 6 3.08 -11.91 17.28
N PHE A 7 2.04 -12.68 17.00
CA PHE A 7 0.81 -12.69 17.78
C PHE A 7 0.65 -14.07 18.42
N PHE A 8 0.22 -14.09 19.68
CA PHE A 8 -0.16 -15.31 20.39
C PHE A 8 -1.70 -15.32 20.50
N ILE A 9 -2.31 -16.42 20.08
CA ILE A 9 -3.76 -16.60 20.13
C ILE A 9 -4.08 -17.45 21.35
N GLU A 10 -4.90 -16.92 22.27
CA GLU A 10 -5.14 -17.51 23.59
C GLU A 10 -6.27 -18.57 23.59
N GLN A 11 -7.17 -18.57 22.59
CA GLN A 11 -8.22 -19.58 22.45
C GLN A 11 -7.80 -20.73 21.52
N ARG A 12 -8.31 -21.95 21.78
CA ARG A 12 -8.10 -23.15 20.94
C ARG A 12 -8.47 -22.84 19.49
N ALA A 13 -7.46 -22.52 18.70
CA ALA A 13 -7.57 -22.15 17.30
C ALA A 13 -7.65 -23.40 16.42
N GLU A 14 -8.67 -24.25 16.59
CA GLU A 14 -8.90 -25.33 15.62
C GLU A 14 -9.42 -24.77 14.28
N GLU A 15 -9.97 -23.55 14.25
CA GLU A 15 -10.53 -22.94 13.04
C GLU A 15 -9.74 -21.73 12.51
N PHE A 16 -8.68 -21.27 13.18
CA PHE A 16 -7.98 -20.05 12.80
C PHE A 16 -6.75 -20.30 11.90
N THR A 17 -6.89 -21.16 10.90
CA THR A 17 -5.87 -21.32 9.84
C THR A 17 -6.22 -20.41 8.65
N ARG A 18 -6.45 -19.12 8.90
CA ARG A 18 -6.52 -18.14 7.79
C ARG A 18 -5.15 -17.54 7.59
N LYS A 19 -4.46 -18.01 6.54
CA LYS A 19 -3.29 -17.29 6.02
C LYS A 19 -3.80 -15.96 5.48
N LEU A 20 -3.67 -14.89 6.27
CA LEU A 20 -3.84 -13.52 5.80
C LEU A 20 -2.74 -13.25 4.76
N GLN A 21 -3.03 -13.59 3.51
CA GLN A 21 -2.21 -13.24 2.35
C GLN A 21 -2.45 -11.77 2.01
N LEU A 22 -2.12 -10.90 2.95
CA LEU A 22 -2.04 -9.46 2.73
C LEU A 22 -0.91 -9.27 1.71
N LEU A 23 -1.28 -9.07 0.45
CA LEU A 23 -0.37 -8.81 -0.68
C LEU A 23 0.34 -10.05 -1.27
N GLN A 24 -0.40 -11.00 -1.84
CA GLN A 24 0.12 -11.79 -2.97
C GLN A 24 0.14 -10.96 -4.26
N LEU A 25 0.71 -9.76 -4.20
CA LEU A 25 1.14 -9.09 -5.43
C LEU A 25 2.32 -9.91 -5.95
N LYS A 26 2.15 -10.62 -7.07
CA LYS A 26 3.22 -11.40 -7.70
C LYS A 26 4.49 -10.59 -7.98
N SER A 27 4.43 -9.26 -7.87
CA SER A 27 5.50 -8.33 -8.21
C SER A 27 5.41 -7.00 -7.43
N PHE A 28 5.25 -7.01 -6.10
CA PHE A 28 5.47 -5.75 -5.36
C PHE A 28 6.97 -5.39 -5.42
N PRO A 29 7.36 -4.23 -5.98
CA PRO A 29 8.77 -3.90 -6.16
C PRO A 29 9.49 -3.78 -4.81
N CYS A 30 10.74 -4.24 -4.75
CA CYS A 30 11.51 -4.25 -3.51
C CYS A 30 11.99 -2.89 -3.02
N ASP A 31 12.08 -1.96 -3.94
CA ASP A 31 12.34 -0.54 -3.71
C ASP A 31 11.09 0.20 -3.26
N LEU A 32 9.89 -0.37 -3.42
CA LEU A 32 8.65 0.21 -2.94
C LEU A 32 8.32 -0.27 -1.53
N THR A 33 7.79 0.62 -0.70
CA THR A 33 7.37 0.31 0.67
C THR A 33 6.09 1.08 0.99
N VAL A 34 5.14 0.43 1.65
CA VAL A 34 4.01 1.11 2.28
C VAL A 34 4.53 1.77 3.56
N ALA A 35 4.77 3.07 3.49
CA ALA A 35 5.29 3.87 4.61
C ALA A 35 4.18 4.24 5.60
N GLY A 36 2.92 4.23 5.17
CA GLY A 36 1.77 4.47 6.04
C GLY A 36 0.50 3.88 5.45
N LEU A 37 -0.30 3.25 6.31
CA LEU A 37 -1.65 2.82 6.00
C LEU A 37 -2.52 3.14 7.23
N LYS A 38 -3.51 4.01 7.08
CA LYS A 38 -4.33 4.47 8.20
C LYS A 38 -5.77 4.65 7.75
N GLN A 39 -6.73 4.29 8.62
CA GLN A 39 -8.11 4.72 8.46
C GLN A 39 -8.26 6.10 9.09
N LEU A 40 -8.74 7.07 8.31
CA LEU A 40 -9.14 8.39 8.77
C LEU A 40 -10.67 8.36 8.94
N VAL A 41 -11.11 8.51 10.19
CA VAL A 41 -12.53 8.54 10.54
C VAL A 41 -12.93 9.99 10.75
N SER A 42 -13.95 10.48 10.06
CA SER A 42 -14.56 11.77 10.37
C SER A 42 -15.48 11.66 11.58
N ASN A 43 -15.65 12.75 12.33
CA ASN A 43 -16.52 12.81 13.51
C ASN A 43 -17.96 12.31 13.25
N ASP A 44 -18.42 12.37 12.00
CA ASP A 44 -19.77 11.97 11.62
C ASP A 44 -19.91 10.46 11.35
N LEU A 45 -18.86 9.63 11.55
CA LEU A 45 -18.81 8.16 11.37
C LEU A 45 -19.19 7.62 9.97
N GLU A 46 -19.79 8.44 9.10
CA GLU A 46 -20.35 8.03 7.81
C GLU A 46 -19.32 8.04 6.68
N SER A 47 -18.20 8.76 6.82
CA SER A 47 -17.14 8.78 5.80
C SER A 47 -15.81 8.29 6.35
N SER A 48 -15.56 6.99 6.20
CA SER A 48 -14.26 6.40 6.46
C SER A 48 -13.38 6.60 5.22
N ARG A 49 -12.18 7.17 5.39
CA ARG A 49 -11.22 7.34 4.30
C ARG A 49 -9.97 6.55 4.60
N THR A 50 -9.38 5.90 3.61
CA THR A 50 -8.11 5.21 3.80
C THR A 50 -6.96 6.09 3.30
N SER A 51 -6.05 6.41 4.19
CA SER A 51 -4.75 7.01 3.89
C SER A 51 -3.76 5.92 3.53
N LEU A 52 -3.13 6.06 2.36
CA LEU A 52 -2.04 5.22 1.89
C LEU A 52 -0.85 6.11 1.54
N VAL A 53 0.30 5.87 2.16
CA VAL A 53 1.56 6.54 1.85
C VAL A 53 2.55 5.52 1.32
N LEU A 54 3.00 5.74 0.09
CA LEU A 54 4.01 4.93 -0.57
C LEU A 54 5.34 5.65 -0.57
N HIS A 55 6.41 4.91 -0.35
CA HIS A 55 7.78 5.39 -0.45
C HIS A 55 8.55 4.50 -1.42
N ARG A 56 9.19 5.09 -2.42
CA ARG A 56 10.11 4.38 -3.29
C ARG A 56 11.54 4.75 -2.94
N LYS A 57 12.28 3.83 -2.34
CA LYS A 57 13.67 4.03 -1.94
C LYS A 57 14.54 4.24 -3.18
N SER A 58 15.51 5.15 -3.07
CA SER A 58 16.53 5.29 -4.10
C SER A 58 17.30 3.97 -4.30
N PRO A 59 17.67 3.64 -5.54
CA PRO A 59 18.43 2.43 -5.82
C PRO A 59 19.81 2.57 -5.16
N HIS A 60 20.10 1.69 -4.20
CA HIS A 60 21.46 1.47 -3.71
C HIS A 60 22.18 0.46 -4.60
N CYS A 61 23.49 0.63 -4.78
CA CYS A 61 24.34 -0.26 -5.60
C CYS A 61 24.28 -1.74 -5.18
N THR A 62 23.75 -2.03 -3.99
CA THR A 62 23.58 -3.39 -3.45
C THR A 62 22.32 -4.11 -3.94
N PHE A 63 21.40 -3.43 -4.64
CA PHE A 63 20.21 -4.09 -5.18
C PHE A 63 20.52 -4.78 -6.52
N PRO A 64 20.25 -6.09 -6.65
CA PRO A 64 20.47 -6.79 -7.90
C PRO A 64 19.43 -6.37 -8.96
N ALA A 65 19.90 -6.13 -10.18
CA ALA A 65 19.05 -5.97 -11.35
C ALA A 65 18.66 -7.36 -11.89
N GLY A 66 17.45 -7.82 -11.58
CA GLY A 66 16.85 -9.06 -12.11
C GLY A 66 17.25 -10.39 -11.45
N LYS A 67 16.46 -11.44 -11.73
CA LYS A 67 16.67 -12.87 -11.36
C LYS A 67 16.83 -13.25 -9.87
N VAL A 68 16.45 -12.38 -8.94
CA VAL A 68 16.41 -12.67 -7.49
C VAL A 68 14.98 -12.50 -6.98
N LEU A 69 14.62 -13.14 -5.85
CA LEU A 69 13.33 -12.97 -5.15
C LEU A 69 12.95 -11.50 -4.89
N CYS A 70 13.92 -10.60 -4.99
CA CYS A 70 13.78 -9.19 -4.74
C CYS A 70 14.61 -8.38 -5.75
N SER A 71 14.00 -7.98 -6.86
CA SER A 71 14.61 -7.10 -7.86
C SER A 71 13.97 -5.72 -7.82
N ILE A 72 14.77 -4.69 -8.10
CA ILE A 72 14.21 -3.39 -8.45
C ILE A 72 13.48 -3.56 -9.78
N SER A 73 12.24 -3.11 -9.84
CA SER A 73 11.47 -3.13 -11.06
C SER A 73 10.91 -1.73 -11.35
N ASN A 74 11.03 -1.29 -12.60
CA ASN A 74 10.32 -0.11 -13.07
C ASN A 74 8.84 -0.42 -13.40
N ASP A 75 8.35 -1.60 -13.02
CA ASP A 75 6.95 -1.96 -13.19
C ASP A 75 6.05 -0.96 -12.46
N LYS A 76 4.94 -0.67 -13.13
CA LYS A 76 3.89 0.19 -12.60
C LYS A 76 3.17 -0.55 -11.49
N VAL A 77 2.85 0.16 -10.42
CA VAL A 77 2.02 -0.38 -9.34
C VAL A 77 0.66 0.26 -9.48
N PHE A 78 -0.34 -0.56 -9.80
CA PHE A 78 -1.70 -0.09 -9.95
C PHE A 78 -2.42 -0.09 -8.61
N LEU A 79 -3.18 0.97 -8.37
CA LEU A 79 -3.95 1.11 -7.13
C LEU A 79 -4.92 -0.05 -6.89
N LEU A 80 -5.59 -0.49 -7.95
CA LEU A 80 -6.52 -1.62 -7.91
C LEU A 80 -5.87 -2.88 -7.29
N ASP A 81 -4.63 -3.15 -7.65
CA ASP A 81 -3.93 -4.34 -7.16
C ASP A 81 -3.61 -4.20 -5.66
N VAL A 82 -3.25 -3.00 -5.21
CA VAL A 82 -3.04 -2.70 -3.77
C VAL A 82 -4.36 -2.79 -2.99
N ILE A 83 -5.45 -2.22 -3.50
CA ILE A 83 -6.78 -2.25 -2.86
C ILE A 83 -7.30 -3.69 -2.72
N ARG A 84 -7.21 -4.49 -3.79
CA ARG A 84 -7.56 -5.91 -3.76
C ARG A 84 -6.72 -6.68 -2.74
N ALA A 85 -5.42 -6.39 -2.68
CA ALA A 85 -4.52 -7.03 -1.74
C ALA A 85 -4.80 -6.67 -0.27
N LEU A 86 -5.43 -5.51 -0.03
CA LEU A 86 -5.97 -5.13 1.29
C LEU A 86 -7.33 -5.76 1.59
N GLY A 87 -7.86 -6.61 0.69
CA GLY A 87 -9.13 -7.33 0.87
C GLY A 87 -10.37 -6.49 0.60
N VAL A 88 -10.22 -5.33 -0.04
CA VAL A 88 -11.34 -4.44 -0.34
C VAL A 88 -11.88 -4.79 -1.74
N ASN A 89 -13.12 -5.30 -1.78
CA ASN A 89 -13.78 -5.77 -3.01
C ASN A 89 -14.72 -4.74 -3.66
N GLN A 90 -14.74 -3.50 -3.17
CA GLN A 90 -15.57 -2.44 -3.76
C GLN A 90 -14.92 -1.88 -5.03
N THR A 91 -15.75 -1.41 -5.96
CA THR A 91 -15.34 -1.02 -7.32
C THR A 91 -15.41 0.48 -7.58
N VAL A 92 -15.94 1.26 -6.63
CA VAL A 92 -16.09 2.70 -6.76
C VAL A 92 -15.41 3.37 -5.57
N PHE A 93 -14.25 3.96 -5.84
CA PHE A 93 -13.57 4.84 -4.87
C PHE A 93 -13.28 6.17 -5.52
N ASN A 94 -13.41 7.24 -4.75
CA ASN A 94 -12.80 8.51 -5.11
C ASN A 94 -11.36 8.50 -4.60
N VAL A 95 -10.42 8.49 -5.54
CA VAL A 95 -8.99 8.39 -5.24
C VAL A 95 -8.33 9.71 -5.57
N THR A 96 -7.69 10.29 -4.57
CA THR A 96 -6.98 11.56 -4.71
C THR A 96 -5.57 11.45 -4.19
N GLU A 97 -4.63 12.03 -4.93
CA GLU A 97 -3.31 12.36 -4.42
C GLU A 97 -3.39 13.63 -3.58
N THR A 98 -2.70 13.62 -2.45
CA THR A 98 -2.74 14.69 -1.47
C THR A 98 -1.33 15.00 -0.96
N SER A 99 -1.16 16.07 -0.19
CA SER A 99 0.03 16.25 0.64
C SER A 99 0.20 15.09 1.64
N LEU A 100 1.40 14.92 2.20
CA LEU A 100 1.66 13.89 3.23
C LEU A 100 0.77 14.03 4.47
N SER A 101 0.29 15.25 4.76
CA SER A 101 -0.67 15.51 5.84
C SER A 101 -2.13 15.30 5.45
N HIS A 102 -2.43 14.97 4.20
CA HIS A 102 -3.78 14.83 3.63
C HIS A 102 -4.65 16.11 3.71
N LEU A 103 -4.05 17.27 3.99
CA LEU A 103 -4.76 18.55 4.10
C LEU A 103 -4.95 19.22 2.75
N ASN A 104 -4.00 19.04 1.83
CA ASN A 104 -4.01 19.68 0.53
C ASN A 104 -4.21 18.65 -0.57
N TYR A 105 -5.15 18.92 -1.46
CA TYR A 105 -5.34 18.18 -2.69
C TYR A 105 -4.21 18.47 -3.68
N VAL A 106 -3.74 17.44 -4.38
CA VAL A 106 -2.75 17.55 -5.47
C VAL A 106 -3.42 17.28 -6.81
N LYS A 107 -3.98 16.06 -6.97
CA LYS A 107 -4.68 15.65 -8.19
C LYS A 107 -5.60 14.46 -7.96
N SER A 108 -6.63 14.30 -8.79
CA SER A 108 -7.44 13.09 -8.85
C SER A 108 -6.66 11.98 -9.54
N LEU A 109 -6.81 10.76 -9.06
CA LEU A 109 -6.21 9.57 -9.63
C LEU A 109 -7.30 8.69 -10.24
N THR A 110 -6.96 8.03 -11.34
CA THR A 110 -7.82 6.99 -11.89
C THR A 110 -7.63 5.70 -11.08
N PHE A 111 -8.70 4.93 -10.95
CA PHE A 111 -8.69 3.68 -10.19
C PHE A 111 -7.71 2.63 -10.74
N ASN A 112 -7.50 2.64 -12.07
CA ASN A 112 -6.48 1.84 -12.76
C ASN A 112 -5.19 2.63 -13.03
N GLY A 113 -4.97 3.73 -12.30
CA GLY A 113 -3.81 4.59 -12.43
C GLY A 113 -2.58 3.99 -11.77
N ASP A 114 -1.41 4.37 -12.31
CA ASP A 114 -0.13 4.08 -11.68
C ASP A 114 0.08 4.97 -10.46
N ILE A 115 0.34 4.32 -9.33
CA ILE A 115 0.58 4.97 -8.04
C ILE A 115 2.03 4.90 -7.58
N SER A 116 2.93 4.36 -8.41
CA SER A 116 4.36 4.36 -8.11
C SER A 116 4.90 5.79 -7.93
N PRO A 117 5.61 6.09 -6.83
CA PRO A 117 6.44 7.29 -6.70
C PRO A 117 7.68 7.18 -7.59
N ASN A 118 8.38 8.29 -7.85
CA ASN A 118 9.75 8.21 -8.36
C ASN A 118 10.72 7.79 -7.25
N TYR A 119 11.94 7.41 -7.64
CA TYR A 119 13.00 7.07 -6.68
C TYR A 119 13.30 8.25 -5.73
N GLY A 120 13.33 7.96 -4.43
CA GLY A 120 13.54 8.95 -3.37
C GLY A 120 12.28 9.73 -2.98
N GLU A 121 11.12 9.42 -3.57
CA GLU A 121 9.88 10.17 -3.32
C GLU A 121 8.89 9.41 -2.44
N LEU A 122 8.11 10.21 -1.70
CA LEU A 122 6.91 9.80 -1.01
C LEU A 122 5.69 10.26 -1.79
N ARG A 123 4.70 9.38 -1.94
CA ARG A 123 3.41 9.69 -2.55
C ARG A 123 2.28 9.38 -1.58
N SER A 124 1.40 10.35 -1.38
CA SER A 124 0.30 10.28 -0.41
C SER A 124 -1.03 10.22 -1.13
N ILE A 125 -1.79 9.17 -0.85
CA ILE A 125 -3.04 8.83 -1.54
C ILE A 125 -4.13 8.71 -0.51
N LEU A 126 -5.27 9.32 -0.81
CA LEU A 126 -6.49 9.24 -0.02
C LEU A 126 -7.57 8.55 -0.85
N ILE A 127 -8.11 7.48 -0.29
CA ILE A 127 -9.16 6.63 -0.89
C ILE A 127 -10.44 6.89 -0.09
N LYS A 128 -11.52 7.26 -0.77
CA LYS A 128 -12.85 7.48 -0.18
C LYS A 128 -13.86 6.56 -0.83
#